data_AF-A0A838V4H3-F1
#
_entry.id   AF-A0A838V4H3-F1
#
_cell.length_a   1.000
_cell.length_b   1.000
_cell.length_c   1.000
_cell.angle_alpha   90.00
_cell.angle_beta   90.00
_cell.angle_gamma   90.00
#
_symmetry.space_group_name_H-M   'P 1'
#
loop_
_entity.id
_entity.type
_entity.pdbx_description
1 polymer ?
#
loop_
_entity_poly.entity_id
_entity_poly.type
_entity_poly.pdbx_seq_one_letter_code
_entity_poly.pdbx_strand_id
1 'polypeptide(L)'
;VYLSGAFMAVVGVIFLVSPILLPSLGVQVTFINAAIFGLGYGAYVSVDWALVTDVLPNEDNYARDMGIWNIALTLPQVLSYIIGAFVITAFSVGGLFAISGQPTLGYTLLFVLFIFYAVTGTITVRYIRGVKR
;
A
#
# COMPACT_ATOMS: atom_id res chain seq x y z
N VAL A 1 10.82 -9.28 -0.40
CA VAL A 1 10.08 -8.36 0.49
C VAL A 1 10.69 -6.95 0.51
N TYR A 2 11.88 -6.73 1.08
CA TYR A 2 12.50 -5.39 1.20
C TYR A 2 12.67 -4.64 -0.13
N LEU A 3 13.13 -5.31 -1.19
CA LEU A 3 13.31 -4.69 -2.51
C LEU A 3 11.99 -4.19 -3.11
N SER A 4 10.91 -4.95 -2.91
CA SER A 4 9.57 -4.60 -3.40
C SER A 4 8.95 -3.45 -2.58
N GLY A 5 9.13 -3.47 -1.26
CA GLY A 5 8.67 -2.38 -0.39
C GLY A 5 9.38 -1.06 -0.71
N ALA A 6 10.69 -1.10 -0.98
CA ALA A 6 11.43 0.06 -1.43
C ALA A 6 10.93 0.58 -2.79
N PHE A 7 10.65 -0.30 -3.75
CA PHE A 7 10.06 0.06 -5.04
C PHE A 7 8.69 0.75 -4.88
N MET A 8 7.81 0.20 -4.04
CA MET A 8 6.48 0.77 -3.79
C MET A 8 6.55 2.13 -3.07
N ALA A 9 7.48 2.29 -2.13
CA ALA A 9 7.70 3.56 -1.43
C ALA A 9 8.20 4.66 -2.39
N VAL A 10 9.11 4.32 -3.31
CA VAL A 10 9.58 5.24 -4.36
C VAL A 10 8.42 5.70 -5.24
N VAL A 11 7.55 4.78 -5.66
CA VAL A 11 6.36 5.16 -6.46
C VAL A 11 5.41 6.06 -5.67
N GLY A 12 5.19 5.80 -4.38
CA GLY A 12 4.38 6.67 -3.52
C GLY A 12 4.91 8.09 -3.41
N VAL A 13 6.24 8.26 -3.31
CA VAL A 13 6.89 9.58 -3.30
C VAL A 13 6.73 10.29 -4.65
N ILE A 14 6.88 9.57 -5.76
CA ILE A 14 6.68 10.14 -7.10
C ILE A 14 5.21 10.58 -7.28
N PHE A 15 4.25 9.82 -6.76
CA PHE A 15 2.83 10.20 -6.76
C PHE A 15 2.55 11.48 -5.97
N LEU A 16 3.23 11.70 -4.83
CA LEU A 16 3.07 12.92 -4.03
C LEU A 16 3.67 14.15 -4.73
N VAL A 17 4.78 13.98 -5.44
CA VAL A 17 5.55 15.07 -6.04
C VAL A 17 5.07 15.44 -7.45
N SER A 18 4.52 14.48 -8.20
CA SER A 18 4.10 14.68 -9.60
C SER A 18 3.06 15.79 -9.84
N PRO A 19 2.04 16.01 -8.99
CA PRO A 19 1.05 17.08 -9.19
C PRO A 19 1.64 18.48 -8.95
N ILE A 20 2.75 18.58 -8.20
CA ILE A 20 3.41 19.83 -7.84
C ILE A 20 4.42 20.24 -8.93
N LEU A 21 5.19 19.29 -9.46
CA LEU A 21 6.25 19.57 -10.43
C LEU A 21 5.79 19.60 -11.89
N LEU A 22 4.78 18.80 -12.27
CA LEU A 22 4.34 18.67 -13.67
C LEU A 22 2.80 18.68 -13.80
N PRO A 23 2.11 19.81 -13.53
CA PRO A 23 0.65 19.88 -13.54
C PRO A 23 0.02 19.55 -14.90
N SER A 24 0.71 19.84 -16.01
CA SER A 24 0.23 19.61 -17.38
C SER A 24 0.43 18.17 -17.89
N LEU A 25 1.31 17.38 -17.25
CA LEU A 25 1.61 15.98 -17.63
C LEU A 25 1.18 14.98 -16.54
N GLY A 26 0.48 15.42 -15.50
CA GLY A 26 0.14 14.62 -14.33
C GLY A 26 -0.54 13.28 -14.66
N VAL A 27 -1.39 13.25 -15.69
CA VAL A 27 -2.08 12.02 -16.12
C VAL A 27 -1.09 11.00 -16.72
N GLN A 28 -0.17 11.42 -17.58
CA GLN A 28 0.81 10.52 -18.21
C GLN A 28 1.79 9.96 -17.18
N VAL A 29 2.27 10.82 -16.27
CA VAL A 29 3.17 10.42 -15.17
C VAL A 29 2.46 9.44 -14.23
N THR A 30 1.17 9.63 -13.96
CA THR A 30 0.36 8.73 -13.14
C THR A 30 0.27 7.33 -13.76
N PHE A 31 -0.01 7.22 -15.06
CA PHE A 31 -0.09 5.93 -15.74
C PHE A 31 1.23 5.16 -15.74
N ILE A 32 2.35 5.85 -15.98
CA ILE A 32 3.68 5.23 -15.94
C ILE A 32 3.99 4.73 -14.52
N ASN A 33 3.70 5.52 -13.49
CA ASN A 33 3.88 5.11 -12.11
C ASN A 33 2.97 3.93 -11.72
N ALA A 34 1.71 3.94 -12.16
CA ALA A 34 0.79 2.84 -11.92
C ALA A 34 1.29 1.53 -12.56
N ALA A 35 1.87 1.59 -13.76
CA ALA A 35 2.48 0.42 -14.40
C ALA A 35 3.68 -0.11 -13.60
N ILE A 36 4.57 0.77 -13.14
CA ILE A 36 5.74 0.39 -12.32
C ILE A 36 5.30 -0.20 -10.97
N PHE A 37 4.31 0.43 -10.32
CA PHE A 37 3.71 -0.07 -9.09
C PHE A 37 3.10 -1.45 -9.29
N GLY A 38 2.34 -1.64 -10.37
CA GLY A 38 1.70 -2.91 -10.71
C GLY A 38 2.71 -4.04 -10.90
N LEU A 39 3.85 -3.78 -11.55
CA LEU A 39 4.93 -4.77 -11.70
C LEU A 39 5.54 -5.18 -10.35
N GLY A 40 5.85 -4.21 -9.49
CA GLY A 40 6.37 -4.48 -8.15
C GLY A 40 5.35 -5.22 -7.28
N TYR A 41 4.09 -4.80 -7.31
CA TYR A 41 2.99 -5.42 -6.57
C TYR A 41 2.71 -6.85 -7.01
N GLY A 42 2.69 -7.10 -8.32
CA GLY A 42 2.52 -8.46 -8.85
C GLY A 42 3.63 -9.40 -8.38
N ALA A 43 4.90 -8.98 -8.53
CA ALA A 43 6.03 -9.78 -8.07
C ALA A 43 5.99 -10.04 -6.56
N TYR A 44 5.58 -9.05 -5.77
CA TYR A 44 5.42 -9.20 -4.31
C TYR A 44 4.37 -10.24 -3.95
N VAL A 45 3.16 -10.11 -4.51
CA VAL A 45 2.03 -10.98 -4.21
C VAL A 45 2.33 -12.41 -4.63
N SER A 46 2.93 -12.63 -5.81
CA SER A 46 3.31 -13.97 -6.26
C SER A 46 4.28 -14.67 -5.30
N VAL A 47 5.29 -13.94 -4.79
CA VAL A 47 6.26 -14.50 -3.83
C VAL A 47 5.60 -14.76 -2.48
N ASP A 48 4.70 -13.89 -2.02
CA ASP A 48 4.01 -14.04 -0.75
C ASP A 48 3.12 -15.29 -0.72
N TRP A 49 2.34 -15.51 -1.78
CA TRP A 49 1.53 -16.71 -1.93
C TRP A 49 2.37 -18.00 -2.00
N ALA A 50 3.48 -17.97 -2.76
CA ALA A 50 4.37 -19.12 -2.87
C ALA A 50 5.04 -19.46 -1.52
N LEU A 51 5.52 -18.44 -0.80
CA LEU A 51 6.14 -18.63 0.51
C LEU A 51 5.15 -19.25 1.50
N VAL A 52 3.90 -18.82 1.47
CA VAL A 52 2.86 -19.32 2.38
C VAL A 52 2.56 -20.78 2.13
N THR A 53 2.45 -21.19 0.86
CA THR A 53 2.24 -22.61 0.54
C THR A 53 3.41 -23.49 0.95
N ASP A 54 4.64 -22.96 0.90
CA ASP A 54 5.86 -23.68 1.28
C ASP A 54 6.04 -23.84 2.80
N VAL A 55 5.45 -22.95 3.61
CA VAL A 55 5.58 -22.98 5.09
C VAL A 55 4.40 -23.62 5.81
N LEU A 56 3.45 -24.20 5.06
CA LEU A 56 2.28 -24.83 5.68
C LEU A 56 2.69 -26.06 6.51
N PRO A 57 2.27 -26.14 7.78
CA PRO A 57 2.84 -27.09 8.72
C PRO A 57 2.26 -28.52 8.64
N ASN A 58 1.03 -28.70 8.16
CA ASN A 58 0.34 -30.00 8.19
C ASN A 58 -0.57 -30.24 6.98
N GLU A 59 -0.32 -31.34 6.26
CA GLU A 59 -1.06 -31.81 5.08
C GLU A 59 -2.57 -31.94 5.30
N ASP A 60 -2.98 -32.41 6.49
CA ASP A 60 -4.39 -32.61 6.83
C ASP A 60 -5.18 -31.30 7.05
N ASN A 61 -4.50 -30.19 7.32
CA ASN A 61 -5.13 -28.91 7.67
C ASN A 61 -4.86 -27.78 6.66
N TYR A 62 -4.29 -28.06 5.48
CA TYR A 62 -3.95 -27.05 4.46
C TYR A 62 -5.11 -26.10 4.14
N ALA A 63 -6.32 -26.64 3.97
CA ALA A 63 -7.50 -25.84 3.63
C ALA A 63 -7.87 -24.85 4.75
N ARG A 64 -7.73 -25.26 6.01
CA ARG A 64 -8.03 -24.42 7.18
C ARG A 64 -6.96 -23.33 7.33
N ASP A 65 -5.69 -23.68 7.22
CA ASP A 65 -4.58 -22.77 7.41
C ASP A 65 -4.52 -21.72 6.29
N MET A 66 -4.78 -22.13 5.04
CA MET A 66 -4.94 -21.19 3.91
C MET A 66 -6.17 -20.27 4.08
N GLY A 67 -7.26 -20.78 4.67
CA GLY A 67 -8.42 -19.97 5.02
C GLY A 67 -8.08 -18.89 6.05
N ILE A 68 -7.35 -19.25 7.11
CA ILE A 68 -6.90 -18.31 8.15
C ILE A 68 -5.96 -17.26 7.55
N TRP A 69 -5.01 -17.68 6.71
CA TRP A 69 -4.08 -16.78 6.05
C TRP A 69 -4.80 -15.74 5.16
N ASN A 70 -5.80 -16.16 4.38
CA ASN A 70 -6.56 -15.24 3.54
C ASN A 70 -7.38 -14.24 4.38
N ILE A 71 -7.95 -14.67 5.52
CA ILE A 71 -8.61 -13.76 6.46
C ILE A 71 -7.61 -12.75 7.04
N ALA A 72 -6.41 -13.20 7.39
CA ALA A 72 -5.35 -12.34 7.89
C ALA A 72 -4.89 -11.29 6.86
N LEU A 73 -4.92 -11.62 5.56
CA LEU A 73 -4.61 -10.68 4.48
C LEU A 73 -5.76 -9.70 4.19
N THR A 74 -6.99 -10.18 4.18
CA THR A 74 -8.16 -9.37 3.79
C THR A 74 -8.57 -8.40 4.88
N LEU A 75 -8.41 -8.74 6.15
CA LEU A 75 -8.80 -7.90 7.28
C LEU A 75 -8.11 -6.51 7.27
N PRO A 76 -6.77 -6.40 7.12
CA PRO A 76 -6.10 -5.10 6.97
C PRO A 76 -6.56 -4.31 5.75
N GLN A 77 -6.87 -4.98 4.63
CA GLN A 77 -7.34 -4.31 3.42
C GLN A 77 -8.71 -3.66 3.64
N VAL A 78 -9.64 -4.37 4.28
CA VAL A 78 -10.97 -3.83 4.64
C VAL A 78 -10.82 -2.61 5.54
N LEU A 79 -9.99 -2.69 6.57
CA LEU A 79 -9.71 -1.54 7.45
C LEU A 79 -9.11 -0.36 6.68
N SER A 80 -8.20 -0.64 5.75
CA SER A 80 -7.58 0.39 4.90
C SER A 80 -8.60 1.12 4.05
N TYR A 81 -9.58 0.42 3.46
CA TYR A 81 -10.65 1.06 2.68
C TYR A 81 -11.54 1.96 3.53
N ILE A 82 -11.89 1.53 4.75
CA ILE A 82 -12.74 2.31 5.67
C ILE A 82 -12.02 3.59 6.08
N ILE A 83 -10.76 3.48 6.50
CA ILE A 83 -9.93 4.63 6.89
C ILE A 83 -9.75 5.56 5.68
N GLY A 84 -9.47 5.00 4.51
CA GLY A 84 -9.27 5.75 3.27
C GLY A 84 -10.50 6.57 2.89
N ALA A 85 -11.68 5.94 2.90
CA ALA A 85 -12.95 6.59 2.59
C ALA A 85 -13.28 7.71 3.58
N PHE A 86 -13.02 7.49 4.87
CA PHE A 86 -13.24 8.51 5.90
C PHE A 86 -12.35 9.74 5.66
N VAL A 87 -11.05 9.53 5.39
CA VAL A 87 -10.10 10.63 5.14
C VAL A 87 -10.46 11.41 3.88
N ILE A 88 -10.79 10.74 2.77
CA ILE A 88 -11.21 11.44 1.54
C ILE A 88 -12.47 12.25 1.81
N THR A 89 -13.50 11.66 2.42
CA THR A 89 -14.80 12.30 2.61
C THR A 89 -14.72 13.47 3.60
N ALA A 90 -13.90 13.37 4.65
CA ALA A 90 -13.75 14.43 5.63
C ALA A 90 -12.97 15.66 5.10
N PHE A 91 -12.01 15.46 4.20
CA PHE A 91 -11.06 16.50 3.76
C PHE A 91 -11.19 16.92 2.28
N SER A 92 -12.07 16.28 1.48
CA SER A 92 -12.35 16.68 0.09
C SER A 92 -13.51 17.68 0.00
N VAL A 93 -13.75 18.23 -1.20
CA VAL A 93 -14.79 19.24 -1.46
C VAL A 93 -16.14 18.82 -0.85
N GLY A 94 -16.67 19.61 0.09
CA GLY A 94 -17.94 19.35 0.79
C GLY A 94 -17.81 18.56 2.10
N GLY A 95 -16.59 18.17 2.50
CA GLY A 95 -16.30 17.52 3.77
C GLY A 95 -16.24 18.49 4.97
N LEU A 96 -16.33 17.94 6.17
CA LEU A 96 -16.37 18.70 7.45
C LEU A 96 -15.13 19.60 7.66
N PHE A 97 -13.98 19.24 7.08
CA PHE A 97 -12.71 19.97 7.16
C PHE A 97 -12.24 20.51 5.80
N ALA A 98 -13.14 20.63 4.83
CA ALA A 98 -12.78 21.11 3.50
C ALA A 98 -12.29 22.57 3.53
N ILE A 99 -11.11 22.82 2.96
CA ILE A 99 -10.61 24.18 2.73
C ILE A 99 -11.05 24.63 1.34
N SER A 100 -11.80 25.74 1.27
CA SER A 100 -12.24 26.35 0.01
C SER A 100 -11.04 26.64 -0.90
N GLY A 101 -11.02 26.04 -2.08
CA GLY A 101 -9.97 26.26 -3.10
C GLY A 101 -8.95 25.14 -3.27
N GLN A 102 -8.98 24.06 -2.47
CA GLN A 102 -8.06 22.92 -2.64
C GLN A 102 -8.81 21.57 -2.73
N PRO A 103 -9.31 21.18 -3.91
CA PRO A 103 -10.09 19.95 -4.08
C PRO A 103 -9.27 18.65 -3.92
N THR A 104 -7.94 18.74 -3.97
CA THR A 104 -7.02 17.58 -3.93
C THR A 104 -6.50 17.23 -2.55
N LEU A 105 -6.84 17.98 -1.50
CA LEU A 105 -6.31 17.79 -0.15
C LEU A 105 -6.55 16.39 0.42
N GLY A 106 -7.74 15.84 0.22
CA GLY A 106 -8.06 14.49 0.68
C GLY A 106 -7.13 13.43 0.10
N TYR A 107 -6.80 13.53 -1.19
CA TYR A 107 -5.85 12.62 -1.86
C TYR A 107 -4.42 12.83 -1.38
N THR A 108 -3.97 14.07 -1.22
CA THR A 108 -2.63 14.37 -0.69
C THR A 108 -2.45 13.79 0.71
N LEU A 109 -3.44 13.92 1.59
CA LEU A 109 -3.40 13.35 2.94
C LEU A 109 -3.36 11.82 2.92
N LEU A 110 -4.09 11.18 2.00
CA LEU A 110 -3.96 9.73 1.83
C LEU A 110 -2.55 9.31 1.43
N PHE A 111 -1.92 10.02 0.49
CA PHE A 111 -0.55 9.69 0.09
C PHE A 111 0.46 9.95 1.21
N VAL A 112 0.24 10.98 2.05
CA VAL A 112 1.05 11.19 3.26
C VAL A 112 0.88 10.05 4.26
N LEU A 113 -0.36 9.63 4.52
CA LEU A 113 -0.65 8.47 5.38
C LEU A 113 -0.04 7.19 4.81
N PHE A 114 -0.10 6.99 3.49
CA PHE A 114 0.53 5.86 2.80
C PHE A 114 2.05 5.85 3.02
N ILE A 115 2.72 7.00 2.84
CA ILE A 115 4.17 7.10 3.09
C ILE A 115 4.48 6.81 4.56
N PHE A 116 3.69 7.35 5.49
CA PHE A 116 3.87 7.09 6.92
C PHE A 116 3.70 5.60 7.26
N TYR A 117 2.69 4.94 6.71
CA TYR A 117 2.48 3.50 6.87
C TYR A 117 3.58 2.67 6.20
N ALA A 118 4.04 3.07 5.02
CA ALA A 118 5.14 2.40 4.33
C ALA A 118 6.45 2.51 5.12
N VAL A 119 6.73 3.69 5.70
CA VAL A 119 7.90 3.91 6.56
C VAL A 119 7.79 3.09 7.85
N THR A 120 6.65 3.17 8.54
CA THR A 120 6.40 2.41 9.77
C THR A 120 6.46 0.90 9.51
N GLY A 121 5.88 0.42 8.41
CA GLY A 121 5.96 -0.96 7.96
C GLY A 121 7.39 -1.39 7.66
N THR A 122 8.17 -0.56 6.96
CA THR A 122 9.59 -0.82 6.68
C THR A 122 10.42 -0.89 7.97
N ILE A 123 10.15 -0.01 8.94
CA ILE A 123 10.81 -0.02 10.25
C ILE A 123 10.45 -1.28 11.04
N THR A 124 9.18 -1.66 11.08
CA THR A 124 8.72 -2.86 11.79
C THR A 124 9.29 -4.14 11.18
N VAL A 125 9.34 -4.24 9.85
CA VAL A 125 9.94 -5.39 9.15
C VAL A 125 11.45 -5.48 9.44
N ARG A 126 12.14 -4.34 9.64
CA ARG A 126 13.56 -4.32 10.04
C ARG A 126 13.82 -4.98 11.40
N TYR A 127 12.83 -5.06 12.28
CA TYR A 127 12.94 -5.78 13.56
C TYR A 127 12.77 -7.30 13.42
N ILE A 128 12.28 -7.79 12.28
CA ILE A 128 12.29 -9.22 11.96
C ILE A 128 13.72 -9.59 11.57
N ARG A 129 14.56 -9.77 12.58
CA ARG A 129 15.81 -10.50 12.45
C ARG A 129 15.44 -11.94 12.14
N GLY A 130 15.54 -12.32 10.87
CA GLY A 130 15.65 -13.72 10.51
C GLY A 130 16.77 -14.33 11.36
N VAL A 131 16.37 -15.32 12.16
CA VAL A 131 17.27 -16.25 12.85
C VAL A 131 18.33 -16.71 11.86
N LYS A 132 19.56 -16.80 12.37
CA LYS A 132 20.76 -17.27 11.66
C LYS A 132 20.43 -18.43 10.73
N ARG A 133 21.00 -18.36 9.52
CA ARG A 133 21.24 -19.51 8.64
C ARG A 133 21.65 -20.76 9.42
#